data_AF-D5XER7-F1
#
_entry.id   AF-D5XER7-F1
#
_cell.length_a   1.000
_cell.length_b   1.000
_cell.length_c   1.000
_cell.angle_alpha   90.00
_cell.angle_beta   90.00
_cell.angle_gamma   90.00
#
_symmetry.space_group_name_H-M   'P 1'
#
loop_
_entity.id
_entity.type
_entity.pdbx_description
1 polymer ?
#
loop_
_entity_poly.entity_id
_entity_poly.type
_entity_poly.pdbx_seq_one_letter_code
_entity_poly.pdbx_strand_id
1 'polypeptide(L)'
;MRIITSNQDVYKLALYLYELLMNQGLTKAAGMLEEVIEACWATSTEALQNHGQAFAYILQNHAEQLPETVKTAVEEAVKFIDELLNK
;
A
#
# COMPACT_ATOMS: atom_id res chain seq x y z
N MET A 1 13.70 0.94 -12.52
CA MET A 1 13.70 2.21 -11.75
C MET A 1 12.83 1.95 -10.53
N ARG A 2 13.33 2.10 -9.30
CA ARG A 2 12.49 1.94 -8.11
C ARG A 2 11.45 3.07 -8.09
N ILE A 3 10.19 2.70 -7.93
CA ILE A 3 9.01 3.57 -7.76
C ILE A 3 8.91 4.01 -6.30
N ILE A 4 9.23 3.11 -5.36
CA ILE A 4 9.17 3.38 -3.93
C ILE A 4 10.57 3.60 -3.36
N THR A 5 10.81 4.81 -2.84
CA THR A 5 12.11 5.21 -2.29
C THR A 5 12.03 5.87 -0.91
N SER A 6 10.82 6.20 -0.46
CA SER A 6 10.57 6.91 0.79
C SER A 6 9.24 6.50 1.41
N ASN A 7 9.06 6.78 2.71
CA ASN A 7 7.76 6.61 3.38
C ASN A 7 6.67 7.46 2.69
N GLN A 8 7.03 8.61 2.12
CA GLN A 8 6.08 9.45 1.40
C GLN A 8 5.56 8.76 0.12
N ASP A 9 6.39 7.96 -0.54
CA ASP A 9 5.96 7.19 -1.72
C ASP A 9 4.97 6.09 -1.34
N VAL A 10 5.17 5.44 -0.18
CA VAL A 10 4.21 4.48 0.41
C VAL A 10 2.85 5.13 0.63
N TYR A 11 2.81 6.32 1.23
CA TYR A 11 1.56 7.02 1.52
C TYR A 11 0.85 7.50 0.24
N LYS A 12 1.60 8.03 -0.73
CA LYS A 12 1.05 8.40 -2.05
C LYS A 12 0.48 7.20 -2.79
N LEU A 13 1.19 6.07 -2.74
CA LEU A 13 0.70 4.83 -3.33
C LEU A 13 -0.59 4.36 -2.65
N ALA A 14 -0.69 4.45 -1.32
CA ALA A 14 -1.90 4.06 -0.60
C ALA A 14 -3.13 4.86 -1.06
N LEU A 15 -2.99 6.19 -1.19
CA LEU A 15 -4.07 7.06 -1.69
C LEU A 15 -4.50 6.69 -3.11
N TYR A 16 -3.52 6.56 -4.02
CA TYR A 16 -3.80 6.19 -5.39
C TYR A 16 -4.46 4.80 -5.49
N LEU A 17 -3.99 3.84 -4.71
CA LEU A 17 -4.51 2.48 -4.69
C LEU A 17 -5.92 2.42 -4.11
N TYR A 18 -6.23 3.23 -3.09
CA TYR A 18 -7.59 3.38 -2.56
C TYR A 18 -8.56 3.83 -3.65
N GLU A 19 -8.25 4.92 -4.35
CA GLU A 19 -9.09 5.44 -5.44
C GLU A 19 -9.28 4.41 -6.56
N LEU A 20 -8.20 3.71 -6.94
CA LEU A 20 -8.25 2.65 -7.94
C LEU A 20 -9.19 1.52 -7.52
N LEU A 21 -9.04 1.01 -6.30
CA LEU A 21 -9.84 -0.10 -5.78
C LEU A 21 -11.32 0.30 -5.64
N MET A 22 -11.61 1.53 -5.19
CA MET A 22 -12.96 2.06 -5.14
C MET A 22 -13.60 2.12 -6.53
N ASN A 23 -12.86 2.61 -7.53
CA ASN A 23 -13.33 2.67 -8.92
C ASN A 23 -13.56 1.30 -9.54
N GLN A 24 -12.84 0.27 -9.10
CA GLN A 24 -13.04 -1.12 -9.50
C GLN A 24 -14.14 -1.85 -8.70
N GLY A 25 -14.78 -1.18 -7.74
CA GLY A 25 -15.80 -1.78 -6.86
C GLY A 25 -15.23 -2.74 -5.80
N LEU A 26 -13.91 -2.73 -5.59
CA LEU A 26 -13.21 -3.55 -4.59
C LEU A 26 -13.25 -2.88 -3.21
N THR A 27 -14.47 -2.57 -2.75
CA THR A 27 -14.72 -1.74 -1.56
C THR A 27 -14.15 -2.33 -0.27
N LYS A 28 -14.09 -3.66 -0.14
CA LYS A 28 -13.46 -4.32 1.02
C LYS A 28 -11.95 -4.06 1.08
N ALA A 29 -11.27 -4.18 -0.05
CA ALA A 29 -9.84 -3.93 -0.14
C ALA A 29 -9.53 -2.43 0.01
N ALA A 30 -10.38 -1.56 -0.55
CA ALA A 30 -10.29 -0.13 -0.37
C ALA A 30 -10.49 0.28 1.10
N GLY A 31 -11.47 -0.29 1.82
CA GLY A 31 -11.71 0.01 3.23
C GLY A 31 -10.51 -0.28 4.13
N MET A 32 -9.74 -1.32 3.82
CA MET A 32 -8.47 -1.59 4.53
C MET A 32 -7.43 -0.49 4.33
N LEU A 33 -7.42 0.19 3.18
CA LEU A 33 -6.56 1.34 2.96
C LEU A 33 -7.12 2.60 3.61
N GLU A 34 -8.45 2.79 3.58
CA GLU A 34 -9.13 3.92 4.23
C GLU A 34 -8.76 4.02 5.70
N GLU A 35 -8.87 2.92 6.45
CA GLU A 35 -8.53 2.86 7.87
C GLU A 35 -7.07 3.28 8.13
N VAL A 36 -6.13 2.89 7.26
CA VAL A 36 -4.71 3.18 7.43
C VAL A 36 -4.34 4.58 6.93
N ILE A 37 -5.00 5.07 5.87
CA ILE A 37 -4.84 6.42 5.34
C ILE A 37 -5.36 7.45 6.35
N GLU A 38 -6.56 7.25 6.87
CA GLU A 38 -7.19 8.13 7.87
C GLU A 38 -6.41 8.11 9.19
N ALA A 39 -5.83 6.96 9.56
CA ALA A 39 -5.04 6.87 10.77
C ALA A 39 -3.85 7.84 10.76
N CYS A 40 -3.29 8.23 9.61
CA CYS A 40 -2.25 9.24 9.40
C CYS A 40 -1.38 9.61 10.63
N TRP A 41 -0.85 8.61 11.36
CA TRP A 41 0.15 8.81 12.40
C TRP A 41 1.47 8.97 11.67
N ALA A 42 1.70 10.18 11.18
CA ALA A 42 2.90 10.51 10.43
C ALA A 42 4.12 10.03 11.22
N THR A 43 4.86 9.08 10.64
CA THR A 43 6.17 8.55 11.05
C THR A 43 6.23 7.42 12.08
N SER A 44 5.13 6.87 12.61
CA SER A 44 5.27 5.69 13.49
C SER A 44 5.60 4.42 12.69
N THR A 45 6.47 3.58 13.24
CA THR A 45 6.78 2.23 12.75
C THR A 45 5.50 1.41 12.54
N GLU A 46 4.51 1.60 13.41
CA GLU A 46 3.20 0.95 13.37
C GLU A 46 2.38 1.35 12.14
N ALA A 47 2.41 2.63 11.74
CA ALA A 47 1.73 3.07 10.52
C ALA A 47 2.32 2.37 9.28
N LEU A 48 3.65 2.28 9.19
CA LEU A 48 4.31 1.56 8.09
C LEU A 48 3.96 0.07 8.09
N GLN A 49 3.91 -0.57 9.25
CA GLN A 49 3.47 -1.96 9.39
C GLN A 49 2.05 -2.17 8.86
N ASN A 50 1.12 -1.30 9.24
CA ASN A 50 -0.28 -1.40 8.80
C ASN A 50 -0.41 -1.21 7.27
N HIS A 51 0.33 -0.27 6.68
CA HIS A 51 0.40 -0.12 5.23
C HIS A 51 0.96 -1.40 4.57
N GLY A 52 2.02 -1.98 5.12
CA GLY A 52 2.61 -3.22 4.61
C GLY A 52 1.63 -4.38 4.63
N GLN A 53 0.86 -4.53 5.71
CA GLN A 53 -0.17 -5.56 5.84
C GLN A 53 -1.31 -5.36 4.82
N ALA A 54 -1.80 -4.14 4.66
CA ALA A 54 -2.84 -3.83 3.68
C ALA A 54 -2.36 -4.12 2.25
N PHE A 55 -1.14 -3.73 1.91
CA PHE A 55 -0.53 -4.00 0.61
C PHE A 55 -0.33 -5.49 0.34
N ALA A 56 0.17 -6.25 1.33
CA ALA A 56 0.32 -7.70 1.21
C ALA A 56 -1.04 -8.38 0.99
N TYR A 57 -2.08 -7.96 1.71
CA TYR A 57 -3.44 -8.45 1.51
C TYR A 57 -3.94 -8.20 0.08
N ILE A 58 -3.75 -6.98 -0.43
CA ILE A 58 -4.17 -6.61 -1.78
C ILE A 58 -3.42 -7.44 -2.83
N LEU A 59 -2.10 -7.62 -2.68
CA LEU A 59 -1.33 -8.48 -3.59
C LEU A 59 -1.80 -9.94 -3.55
N GLN A 60 -2.11 -10.47 -2.37
CA GLN A 60 -2.56 -11.86 -2.24
C GLN A 60 -3.94 -12.12 -2.84
N ASN A 61 -4.85 -11.14 -2.75
CA ASN A 61 -6.27 -11.36 -3.09
C ASN A 61 -6.71 -10.69 -4.40
N HIS A 62 -6.00 -9.65 -4.84
CA HIS A 62 -6.44 -8.76 -5.92
C HIS A 62 -5.34 -8.43 -6.95
N ALA A 63 -4.17 -9.08 -6.90
CA ALA A 63 -3.06 -8.76 -7.81
C ALA A 63 -3.42 -8.85 -9.30
N GLU A 64 -4.28 -9.76 -9.72
CA GLU A 64 -4.70 -9.91 -11.13
C GLU A 64 -5.60 -8.76 -11.61
N GLN A 65 -6.21 -8.01 -10.68
CA GLN A 65 -7.10 -6.88 -10.97
C GLN A 65 -6.35 -5.54 -11.02
N LEU A 66 -5.09 -5.54 -10.58
CA LEU A 66 -4.23 -4.36 -10.60
C LEU A 66 -3.57 -4.21 -11.97
N PRO A 67 -3.45 -2.98 -12.49
CA PRO A 67 -2.54 -2.71 -13.60
C PRO A 67 -1.10 -3.10 -13.21
N GLU A 68 -0.34 -3.67 -14.14
CA GLU A 68 1.00 -4.21 -13.87
C GLU A 68 1.92 -3.21 -13.17
N THR A 69 1.90 -1.94 -13.59
CA THR A 69 2.70 -0.87 -12.97
C THR A 69 2.32 -0.60 -11.52
N VAL A 70 1.04 -0.75 -11.18
CA VAL A 70 0.52 -0.58 -9.82
C VAL A 70 0.92 -1.78 -8.98
N LYS A 71 0.75 -2.99 -9.51
CA LYS A 71 1.18 -4.23 -8.86
C LYS A 71 2.67 -4.16 -8.50
N THR A 72 3.54 -3.78 -9.45
CA THR A 72 4.98 -3.59 -9.18
C THR A 72 5.23 -2.55 -8.08
N ALA A 73 4.51 -1.42 -8.09
CA ALA A 73 4.66 -0.41 -7.04
C ALA A 73 4.26 -0.93 -5.65
N VAL A 74 3.21 -1.75 -5.56
CA VAL A 74 2.77 -2.37 -4.30
C VAL A 74 3.77 -3.42 -3.83
N GLU A 75 4.33 -4.23 -4.72
CA GLU A 75 5.41 -5.19 -4.41
C GLU A 75 6.67 -4.48 -3.89
N GLU A 76 7.08 -3.38 -4.54
CA GLU A 76 8.19 -2.56 -4.08
C GLU A 76 7.92 -1.91 -2.72
N ALA A 77 6.67 -1.48 -2.46
CA ALA A 77 6.30 -0.89 -1.18
C ALA A 77 6.38 -1.90 -0.03
N VAL A 78 5.87 -3.12 -0.23
CA VAL A 78 5.98 -4.20 0.77
C VAL A 78 7.45 -4.49 1.09
N LYS A 79 8.28 -4.59 0.05
CA LYS A 79 9.72 -4.83 0.23
C LYS A 79 10.42 -3.66 0.94
N PHE A 80 10.11 -2.43 0.55
CA PHE A 80 10.68 -1.24 1.17
C PHE A 80 10.34 -1.16 2.67
N ILE A 81 9.10 -1.45 3.04
CA ILE A 81 8.64 -1.48 4.44
C ILE A 81 9.37 -2.58 5.22
N ASP A 82 9.45 -3.80 4.68
CA ASP A 82 10.17 -4.91 5.31
C ASP A 82 11.66 -4.59 5.53
N GLU A 83 12.31 -3.99 4.53
CA GLU A 83 13.70 -3.50 4.62
C GLU A 83 13.88 -2.38 5.66
N LEU A 84 12.84 -1.59 5.96
CA LEU A 84 12.89 -0.49 6.92
C LEU A 84 12.70 -0.95 8.36
N LEU A 85 11.85 -1.95 8.56
CA LEU A 85 11.44 -2.44 9.88
C LEU A 85 12.38 -3.50 10.46
N ASN A 86 13.10 -4.23 9.62
CA ASN A 86 14.01 -5.31 10.03
C ASN A 86 15.50 -4.90 9.97
N LYS A 87 15.81 -3.60 9.91
CA LYS A 87 17.17 -3.05 10.05
C LYS A 87 17.44 -2.62 11.48
#